data_AF-A0A2N3JWW0-F1
#
_entry.id   AF-A0A2N3JWW0-F1
#
_cell.length_a   1.000
_cell.length_b   1.000
_cell.length_c   1.000
_cell.angle_alpha   90.00
_cell.angle_beta   90.00
_cell.angle_gamma   90.00
#
_symmetry.space_group_name_H-M   'P 1'
#
loop_
_entity.id
_entity.type
_entity.pdbx_description
1 polymer ?
#
loop_
_entity_poly.entity_id
_entity_poly.type
_entity_poly.pdbx_seq_one_letter_code
_entity_poly.pdbx_strand_id
1 'polypeptide(L)'
;MSRPGPKIPPLSVTDAQRAVLEGWLRRRSTAQALAQRSRIVLECAEGHSIMEVSRRLRVAPDTVRTWRRRFIERGLDGLCDDPRPGVPRKITDADVERIVVKTLEETPKNATHWSTRSMAAATGMSQSTVSRIWRAFALAPHRSQSFKLSTDPLFIDKVRDVVGLYLDPPEKALVLCVDEKSQIQALDRSQPVLPMMPGVPERRSHDYVRAGTTTLFAALEVATGKVIGSLHRRHRAAEFKKFLTKLDKEVPAGLQVHLILDNYATHKTPDIKKWLLAHPRFRLHFTPTSASWLNLVERWFAELTRKKLKRGVHRSVQALERDIRTWLADWNEHPRPFHWTKTADEILDKVAAYCQRISDSDH
;
A
#
# COMPACT_ATOMS: atom_id res chain seq x y z
N MET A 1 21.73 -35.02 65.49
CA MET A 1 22.14 -33.61 65.35
C MET A 1 22.06 -33.23 63.88
N SER A 2 21.06 -32.43 63.50
CA SER A 2 20.88 -32.00 62.11
C SER A 2 21.80 -30.80 61.83
N ARG A 3 22.71 -30.93 60.86
CA ARG A 3 23.63 -29.84 60.49
C ARG A 3 22.81 -28.63 60.03
N PRO A 4 23.06 -27.41 60.56
CA PRO A 4 22.42 -26.21 60.05
C PRO A 4 22.80 -26.03 58.57
N GLY A 5 21.80 -25.96 57.70
CA GLY A 5 22.02 -25.59 56.30
C GLY A 5 22.68 -24.21 56.18
N PRO A 6 23.37 -23.91 55.08
CA PRO A 6 24.09 -22.65 54.91
C PRO A 6 23.18 -21.43 55.15
N LYS A 7 23.66 -20.50 55.98
CA LYS A 7 22.98 -19.22 56.24
C LYS A 7 22.86 -18.45 54.93
N ILE A 8 21.62 -18.24 54.48
CA ILE A 8 21.32 -17.54 53.23
C ILE A 8 21.51 -16.03 53.49
N PRO A 9 22.21 -15.29 52.60
CA PRO A 9 22.38 -13.84 52.74
C PRO A 9 21.04 -13.10 52.88
N PRO A 10 20.98 -12.02 53.67
CA PRO A 10 19.80 -11.17 53.74
C PRO A 10 19.46 -10.63 52.34
N LEU A 11 18.19 -10.69 51.97
CA LEU A 11 17.70 -10.19 50.68
C LEU A 11 17.47 -8.68 50.81
N SER A 12 18.45 -7.87 50.42
CA SER A 12 18.29 -6.42 50.35
C SER A 12 17.60 -6.01 49.04
N VAL A 13 16.45 -5.36 49.15
CA VAL A 13 15.73 -4.77 48.01
C VAL A 13 15.81 -3.27 48.15
N THR A 14 16.39 -2.59 47.15
CA THR A 14 16.46 -1.11 47.13
C THR A 14 15.07 -0.50 46.98
N ASP A 15 14.89 0.76 47.39
CA ASP A 15 13.60 1.45 47.26
C ASP A 15 13.12 1.53 45.81
N ALA A 16 14.06 1.73 44.87
CA ALA A 16 13.76 1.69 43.43
C ALA A 16 13.24 0.31 42.98
N GLN A 17 13.87 -0.78 43.42
CA GLN A 17 13.41 -2.13 43.10
C GLN A 17 12.08 -2.46 43.77
N ARG A 18 11.88 -2.02 45.01
CA ARG A 18 10.62 -2.19 45.75
C ARG A 18 9.45 -1.50 45.03
N ALA A 19 9.66 -0.26 44.58
CA ALA A 19 8.66 0.47 43.81
C ALA A 19 8.27 -0.26 42.51
N VAL A 20 9.25 -0.86 41.80
CA VAL A 20 8.98 -1.65 40.60
C VAL A 20 8.19 -2.94 40.91
N LEU A 21 8.57 -3.68 41.95
CA LEU A 21 7.89 -4.91 42.35
C LEU A 21 6.43 -4.64 42.77
N GLU A 22 6.20 -3.59 43.56
CA GLU A 22 4.86 -3.16 43.94
C GLU A 22 4.04 -2.65 42.74
N GLY A 23 4.69 -1.95 41.81
CA GLY A 23 4.09 -1.55 40.54
C GLY A 23 3.60 -2.74 39.72
N TRP A 24 4.38 -3.82 39.65
CA TRP A 24 3.96 -5.06 39.00
C TRP A 24 2.77 -5.72 39.69
N LEU A 25 2.65 -5.63 41.02
CA LEU A 25 1.49 -6.16 41.76
C LEU A 25 0.20 -5.36 41.53
N ARG A 26 0.29 -4.04 41.38
CA ARG A 26 -0.87 -3.16 41.23
C ARG A 26 -1.41 -3.10 39.79
N ARG A 27 -0.56 -3.38 38.81
CA ARG A 27 -0.94 -3.29 37.39
C ARG A 27 -1.85 -4.46 36.99
N ARG A 28 -3.06 -4.13 36.51
CA ARG A 28 -4.09 -5.11 36.10
C ARG A 28 -3.65 -6.08 34.98
N SER A 29 -2.65 -5.70 34.18
CA SER A 29 -2.16 -6.49 33.05
C SER A 29 -0.92 -7.34 33.36
N THR A 30 -0.44 -7.36 34.61
CA THR A 30 0.74 -8.15 34.96
C THR A 30 0.42 -9.64 34.92
N ALA A 31 1.29 -10.42 34.26
CA ALA A 31 1.18 -11.87 34.25
C ALA A 31 1.18 -12.42 35.69
N GLN A 32 0.24 -13.32 36.01
CA GLN A 32 0.05 -13.84 37.36
C GLN A 32 1.33 -14.47 37.94
N ALA A 33 2.13 -15.14 37.09
CA ALA A 33 3.41 -15.71 37.46
C ALA A 33 4.43 -14.63 37.91
N LEU A 34 4.53 -13.51 37.20
CA LEU A 34 5.42 -12.41 37.57
C LEU A 34 4.95 -11.76 38.87
N ALA A 35 3.65 -11.56 39.05
CA ALA A 35 3.08 -11.05 40.29
C ALA A 35 3.37 -11.99 41.49
N GLN A 36 3.26 -13.31 41.31
CA GLN A 36 3.60 -14.29 42.34
C GLN A 36 5.09 -14.21 42.73
N ARG A 37 5.99 -14.07 41.75
CA ARG A 37 7.43 -13.91 41.97
C ARG A 37 7.74 -12.61 42.72
N SER A 38 7.08 -11.50 42.38
CA SER A 38 7.24 -10.23 43.08
C SER A 38 6.81 -10.32 44.54
N ARG A 39 5.69 -10.99 44.84
CA ARG A 39 5.26 -11.22 46.24
C ARG A 39 6.29 -12.01 47.03
N ILE A 40 6.87 -13.05 46.42
CA ILE A 40 7.92 -13.86 47.06
C ILE A 40 9.12 -12.99 47.44
N VAL A 41 9.59 -12.12 46.54
CA VAL A 41 10.74 -11.24 46.79
C VAL A 41 10.44 -10.20 47.86
N LEU A 42 9.28 -9.54 47.80
CA LEU A 42 8.88 -8.53 48.80
C LEU A 42 8.77 -9.14 50.20
N GLU A 43 8.11 -10.29 50.34
CA GLU A 43 7.97 -11.00 51.62
C GLU A 43 9.33 -11.49 52.16
N CYS A 44 10.24 -11.94 51.27
CA CYS A 44 11.59 -12.32 51.66
C CYS A 44 12.44 -11.10 52.10
N ALA A 45 12.15 -9.91 51.59
CA ALA A 45 12.84 -8.66 51.92
C ALA A 45 12.37 -8.05 53.25
N GLU A 46 11.17 -8.41 53.71
CA GLU A 46 10.63 -8.07 55.04
C GLU A 46 11.22 -8.94 56.17
N GLY A 47 12.11 -9.88 55.84
CA GLY A 47 12.79 -10.73 56.81
C GLY A 47 12.07 -12.06 57.11
N HIS A 48 10.95 -12.35 56.45
CA HIS A 48 10.27 -13.63 56.61
C HIS A 48 11.14 -14.80 56.12
N SER A 49 11.09 -15.91 56.86
CA SER A 49 11.75 -17.15 56.50
C SER A 49 11.10 -17.80 55.28
N ILE A 50 11.86 -18.62 54.56
CA ILE A 50 11.37 -19.34 53.36
C ILE A 50 10.10 -20.15 53.65
N MET A 51 10.01 -20.75 54.85
CA MET A 51 8.85 -21.56 55.25
C MET A 51 7.62 -20.71 55.55
N GLU A 52 7.79 -19.50 56.09
CA GLU A 52 6.70 -18.56 56.32
C GLU A 52 6.15 -18.00 55.00
N VAL A 53 7.04 -17.60 54.09
CA VAL A 53 6.64 -17.12 52.75
C VAL A 53 5.93 -18.22 51.96
N SER A 54 6.44 -19.46 52.01
CA SER A 54 5.81 -20.63 51.40
C SER A 54 4.38 -20.84 51.89
N ARG A 55 4.16 -20.76 53.21
CA ARG A 55 2.83 -20.93 53.82
C ARG A 55 1.88 -19.79 53.47
N ARG A 56 2.34 -18.54 53.57
CA ARG A 56 1.53 -17.33 53.28
C ARG A 56 1.09 -17.27 51.83
N LEU A 57 2.00 -17.55 50.90
CA LEU A 57 1.75 -17.45 49.46
C LEU A 57 1.26 -18.77 48.83
N ARG A 58 1.16 -19.85 49.62
CA ARG A 58 0.76 -21.21 49.19
C ARG A 58 1.59 -21.72 47.99
N VAL A 59 2.92 -21.57 48.09
CA VAL A 59 3.88 -22.03 47.08
C VAL A 59 4.91 -22.97 47.69
N ALA A 60 5.49 -23.88 46.90
CA ALA A 60 6.50 -24.81 47.40
C ALA A 60 7.76 -24.06 47.94
N PRO A 61 8.39 -24.50 49.04
CA PRO A 61 9.60 -23.88 49.58
C PRO A 61 10.73 -23.73 48.55
N ASP A 62 10.87 -24.69 47.63
CA ASP A 62 11.89 -24.64 46.57
C ASP A 62 11.59 -23.58 45.51
N THR A 63 10.32 -23.25 45.29
CA THR A 63 9.93 -22.11 44.44
C THR A 63 10.39 -20.80 45.08
N VAL A 64 10.19 -20.64 46.39
CA VAL A 64 10.68 -19.48 47.16
C VAL A 64 12.21 -19.39 47.10
N ARG A 65 12.93 -20.50 47.32
CA ARG A 65 14.40 -20.57 47.17
C ARG A 65 14.85 -20.15 45.78
N THR A 66 14.19 -20.64 44.74
CA THR A 66 14.56 -20.39 43.35
C THR A 66 14.45 -18.91 42.99
N TRP A 67 13.32 -18.27 43.31
CA TRP A 67 13.12 -16.86 42.97
C TRP A 67 13.92 -15.92 43.86
N ARG A 68 14.10 -16.25 45.13
CA ARG A 68 15.03 -15.52 46.01
C ARG A 68 16.45 -15.55 45.47
N ARG A 69 16.96 -16.73 45.10
CA ARG A 69 18.29 -16.87 44.50
C ARG A 69 18.42 -16.08 43.19
N ARG A 70 17.46 -16.26 42.26
CA ARG A 70 17.48 -15.55 40.97
C ARG A 70 17.44 -14.03 41.13
N PHE A 71 16.69 -13.51 42.11
CA PHE A 71 16.68 -12.09 42.40
C PHE A 71 18.00 -11.59 42.98
N ILE A 72 18.65 -12.36 43.87
CA ILE A 72 19.97 -12.00 44.40
C ILE A 72 21.01 -11.95 43.25
N GLU A 73 20.96 -12.91 42.33
CA GLU A 73 21.93 -13.01 41.23
C GLU A 73 21.70 -12.01 40.09
N ARG A 74 20.43 -11.69 39.77
CA ARG A 74 20.06 -10.95 38.55
C ARG A 74 19.09 -9.79 38.78
N GLY A 75 18.76 -9.47 40.03
CA GLY A 75 17.80 -8.41 40.37
C GLY A 75 16.41 -8.64 39.77
N LEU A 76 15.78 -7.56 39.31
CA LEU A 76 14.45 -7.57 38.72
C LEU A 76 14.36 -8.46 37.46
N ASP A 77 15.43 -8.51 36.65
CA ASP A 77 15.48 -9.33 35.43
C ASP A 77 15.46 -10.83 35.73
N GLY A 78 15.90 -11.24 36.93
CA GLY A 78 15.84 -12.62 37.40
C GLY A 78 14.42 -13.15 37.63
N LEU A 79 13.41 -12.28 37.65
CA LEU A 79 12.00 -12.67 37.83
C LEU A 79 11.26 -12.92 36.51
N CYS A 80 11.88 -12.60 35.38
CA CYS A 80 11.37 -12.95 34.05
C CYS A 80 11.61 -14.44 33.76
N ASP A 81 10.80 -15.01 32.86
CA ASP A 81 11.08 -16.34 32.33
C ASP A 81 12.34 -16.29 31.46
N ASP A 82 13.26 -17.23 31.66
CA ASP A 82 14.35 -17.43 30.70
C ASP A 82 13.75 -17.90 29.35
N PRO A 83 14.43 -17.62 28.22
CA PRO A 83 14.08 -18.22 26.94
C PRO A 83 14.02 -19.73 27.10
N ARG A 84 12.81 -20.29 27.00
CA ARG A 84 12.64 -21.74 27.08
C ARG A 84 13.31 -22.34 25.84
N PRO A 85 14.12 -23.40 25.97
CA PRO A 85 14.62 -24.12 24.82
C PRO A 85 13.39 -24.63 24.05
N GLY A 86 13.13 -24.01 22.90
CA GLY A 86 12.05 -24.41 22.02
C GLY A 86 12.31 -25.81 21.47
N VAL A 87 11.33 -26.37 20.76
CA VAL A 87 11.53 -27.61 20.02
C VAL A 87 12.75 -27.44 19.11
N PRO A 88 13.73 -28.36 19.14
CA PRO A 88 14.89 -28.31 18.26
C PRO A 88 14.47 -28.12 16.81
N ARG A 89 15.16 -27.22 16.11
CA ARG A 89 14.84 -26.88 14.72
C ARG A 89 15.01 -28.12 13.85
N LYS A 90 13.89 -28.63 13.31
CA LYS A 90 13.87 -29.81 12.41
C LYS A 90 14.19 -29.48 10.95
N ILE A 91 14.05 -28.21 10.56
CA ILE A 91 14.23 -27.75 9.18
C ILE A 91 15.60 -27.10 9.07
N THR A 92 16.49 -27.67 8.28
CA THR A 92 17.86 -27.16 8.12
C THR A 92 17.88 -25.88 7.27
N ASP A 93 19.01 -25.18 7.22
CA ASP A 93 19.18 -24.05 6.30
C ASP A 93 19.22 -24.53 4.84
N ALA A 94 19.79 -25.72 4.57
CA ALA A 94 19.76 -26.34 3.25
C ALA A 94 18.32 -26.63 2.77
N ASP A 95 17.42 -27.03 3.66
CA ASP A 95 16.01 -27.21 3.31
C ASP A 95 15.32 -25.89 2.96
N VAL A 96 15.69 -24.79 3.65
CA VAL A 96 15.18 -23.45 3.40
C VAL A 96 15.69 -22.96 2.05
N GLU A 97 16.99 -23.07 1.80
CA GLU A 97 17.64 -22.73 0.54
C GLU A 97 17.00 -23.47 -0.64
N ARG A 98 16.80 -24.79 -0.51
CA ARG A 98 16.13 -25.60 -1.53
C ARG A 98 14.73 -25.07 -1.89
N ILE A 99 13.94 -24.63 -0.91
CA ILE A 99 12.64 -24.01 -1.18
C ILE A 99 12.81 -22.67 -1.91
N VAL A 100 13.73 -21.82 -1.44
CA VAL A 100 13.94 -20.48 -2.01
C VAL A 100 14.39 -20.58 -3.45
N VAL A 101 15.46 -21.33 -3.74
CA VAL A 101 16.01 -21.54 -5.09
C VAL A 101 14.94 -22.10 -6.02
N LYS A 102 14.28 -23.21 -5.63
CA LYS A 102 13.22 -23.81 -6.45
C LYS A 102 12.03 -22.88 -6.69
N THR A 103 11.74 -21.97 -5.76
CA THR A 103 10.67 -20.97 -5.95
C THR A 103 11.06 -19.91 -6.98
N LEU A 104 12.33 -19.53 -7.03
CA LEU A 104 12.85 -18.46 -7.87
C LEU A 104 13.20 -18.93 -9.30
N GLU A 105 13.69 -20.16 -9.43
CA GLU A 105 14.30 -20.64 -10.67
C GLU A 105 13.44 -21.66 -11.43
N GLU A 106 12.43 -22.26 -10.78
CA GLU A 106 11.60 -23.28 -11.40
C GLU A 106 10.11 -22.93 -11.36
N THR A 107 9.35 -23.56 -12.26
CA THR A 107 7.88 -23.60 -12.21
C THR A 107 7.39 -25.06 -12.22
N PRO A 108 6.23 -25.36 -11.60
CA PRO A 108 5.67 -26.70 -11.65
C PRO A 108 5.27 -27.08 -13.08
N LYS A 109 5.44 -28.37 -13.46
CA LYS A 109 5.18 -28.86 -14.82
C LYS A 109 3.79 -28.52 -15.40
N ASN A 110 2.76 -28.40 -14.55
CA ASN A 110 1.37 -28.19 -14.96
C ASN A 110 0.76 -26.87 -14.45
N ALA A 111 1.57 -25.91 -14.00
CA ALA A 111 1.09 -24.60 -13.57
C ALA A 111 2.14 -23.50 -13.78
N THR A 112 1.69 -22.26 -13.89
CA THR A 112 2.59 -21.11 -14.14
C THR A 112 3.37 -20.65 -12.90
N HIS A 113 3.00 -21.14 -11.71
CA HIS A 113 3.63 -20.77 -10.45
C HIS A 113 3.39 -21.84 -9.38
N TRP A 114 4.25 -21.84 -8.35
CA TRP A 114 4.09 -22.73 -7.21
C TRP A 114 2.92 -22.31 -6.31
N SER A 115 2.11 -23.29 -5.90
CA SER A 115 1.25 -23.18 -4.72
C SER A 115 2.00 -23.71 -3.51
N THR A 116 1.60 -23.30 -2.30
CA THR A 116 2.20 -23.85 -1.07
C THR A 116 2.10 -25.38 -0.99
N ARG A 117 1.04 -25.97 -1.55
CA ARG A 117 0.83 -27.42 -1.59
C ARG A 117 1.69 -28.11 -2.64
N SER A 118 1.82 -27.54 -3.84
CA SER A 118 2.66 -28.14 -4.88
C SER A 118 4.15 -28.04 -4.56
N MET A 119 4.60 -26.93 -3.96
CA MET A 119 5.98 -26.81 -3.46
C MET A 119 6.26 -27.78 -2.32
N ALA A 120 5.30 -27.95 -1.39
CA ALA A 120 5.40 -28.93 -0.30
C ALA A 120 5.55 -30.36 -0.84
N ALA A 121 4.71 -30.76 -1.79
CA ALA A 121 4.80 -32.06 -2.43
C ALA A 121 6.14 -32.25 -3.18
N ALA A 122 6.62 -31.22 -3.88
CA ALA A 122 7.86 -31.28 -4.63
C ALA A 122 9.14 -31.32 -3.76
N THR A 123 9.06 -30.83 -2.51
CA THR A 123 10.20 -30.75 -1.59
C THR A 123 10.13 -31.75 -0.43
N GLY A 124 9.03 -32.51 -0.32
CA GLY A 124 8.78 -33.42 0.80
C GLY A 124 8.51 -32.70 2.13
N MET A 125 8.15 -31.42 2.11
CA MET A 125 7.97 -30.59 3.30
C MET A 125 6.50 -30.32 3.59
N SER A 126 6.16 -29.89 4.81
CA SER A 126 4.78 -29.52 5.12
C SER A 126 4.38 -28.20 4.43
N GLN A 127 3.12 -28.09 4.03
CA GLN A 127 2.55 -26.86 3.50
C GLN A 127 2.76 -25.65 4.43
N SER A 128 2.67 -25.87 5.74
CA SER A 128 2.88 -24.82 6.75
C SER A 128 4.32 -24.32 6.80
N THR A 129 5.29 -25.21 6.57
CA THR A 129 6.73 -24.89 6.51
C THR A 129 7.03 -24.03 5.29
N VAL A 130 6.56 -24.45 4.11
CA VAL A 130 6.68 -23.66 2.88
C VAL A 130 6.06 -22.28 3.08
N SER A 131 4.85 -22.21 3.63
CA SER A 131 4.16 -20.94 3.87
C SER A 131 4.91 -20.02 4.84
N ARG A 132 5.60 -20.57 5.84
CA ARG A 132 6.42 -19.80 6.79
C ARG A 132 7.70 -19.28 6.14
N ILE A 133 8.39 -20.13 5.37
CA ILE A 133 9.59 -19.75 4.62
C ILE A 133 9.26 -18.66 3.61
N TRP A 134 8.23 -18.85 2.78
CA TRP A 134 7.81 -17.81 1.84
C TRP A 134 7.48 -16.48 2.52
N ARG A 135 6.82 -16.48 3.69
CA ARG A 135 6.60 -15.23 4.45
C ARG A 135 7.89 -14.61 4.97
N ALA A 136 8.82 -15.43 5.48
CA ALA A 136 10.09 -14.96 6.02
C ALA A 136 10.98 -14.31 4.94
N PHE A 137 10.95 -14.85 3.72
CA PHE A 137 11.71 -14.35 2.57
C PHE A 137 10.89 -13.45 1.62
N ALA A 138 9.67 -13.07 2.02
CA ALA A 138 8.74 -12.28 1.22
C ALA A 138 8.48 -12.85 -0.20
N LEU A 139 8.58 -14.17 -0.39
CA LEU A 139 8.29 -14.84 -1.65
C LEU A 139 6.78 -14.97 -1.86
N ALA A 140 6.32 -14.55 -3.04
CA ALA A 140 4.92 -14.60 -3.42
C ALA A 140 4.75 -15.05 -4.89
N PRO A 141 5.03 -16.33 -5.22
CA PRO A 141 5.05 -16.81 -6.61
C PRO A 141 3.70 -16.66 -7.34
N HIS A 142 2.59 -16.56 -6.61
CA HIS A 142 1.25 -16.31 -7.16
C HIS A 142 0.96 -14.85 -7.52
N ARG A 143 1.85 -13.92 -7.14
CA ARG A 143 1.71 -12.50 -7.44
C ARG A 143 2.52 -12.17 -8.68
N SER A 144 1.91 -11.48 -9.61
CA SER A 144 2.58 -10.83 -10.72
C SER A 144 2.31 -9.32 -10.65
N GLN A 145 3.25 -8.55 -11.16
CA GLN A 145 3.08 -7.12 -11.38
C GLN A 145 3.44 -6.81 -12.82
N SER A 146 2.70 -5.90 -13.43
CA SER A 146 3.09 -5.31 -14.71
C SER A 146 4.13 -4.23 -14.47
N PHE A 147 5.19 -4.21 -15.26
CA PHE A 147 6.11 -3.10 -15.34
C PHE A 147 6.25 -2.65 -16.79
N LYS A 148 6.60 -1.39 -17.00
CA LYS A 148 6.93 -0.86 -18.32
C LYS A 148 7.96 0.25 -18.17
N LEU A 149 9.12 0.06 -18.78
CA LEU A 149 10.15 1.10 -18.87
C LEU A 149 9.91 1.93 -20.12
N SER A 150 10.13 3.24 -20.02
CA SER A 150 10.04 4.14 -21.17
C SER A 150 11.31 4.01 -22.01
N THR A 151 11.16 3.99 -23.33
CA THR A 151 12.27 4.07 -24.30
C THR A 151 12.39 5.48 -24.90
N ASP A 152 11.71 6.47 -24.32
CA ASP A 152 11.75 7.85 -24.79
C ASP A 152 13.16 8.44 -24.61
N PRO A 153 13.85 8.88 -25.66
CA PRO A 153 15.18 9.49 -25.53
C PRO A 153 15.18 10.73 -24.63
N LEU A 154 14.03 11.41 -24.52
CA LEU A 154 13.84 12.60 -23.68
C LEU A 154 13.17 12.25 -22.35
N PHE A 155 13.23 10.99 -21.89
CA PHE A 155 12.57 10.54 -20.67
C PHE A 155 12.91 11.42 -19.45
N ILE A 156 14.20 11.64 -19.21
CA ILE A 156 14.68 12.43 -18.06
C ILE A 156 14.15 13.86 -18.13
N ASP A 157 14.31 14.52 -19.28
CA ASP A 157 13.92 15.92 -19.48
C ASP A 157 12.40 16.10 -19.32
N LYS A 158 11.60 15.19 -19.87
CA LYS A 158 10.14 15.22 -19.74
C LYS A 158 9.67 14.94 -18.31
N VAL A 159 10.33 14.02 -17.59
CA VAL A 159 10.04 13.79 -16.17
C VAL A 159 10.32 15.07 -15.38
N ARG A 160 11.46 15.72 -15.60
CA ARG A 160 11.82 16.97 -14.94
C ARG A 160 10.86 18.11 -15.28
N ASP A 161 10.49 18.26 -16.54
CA ASP A 161 9.53 19.27 -17.01
C ASP A 161 8.17 19.12 -16.32
N VAL A 162 7.59 17.92 -16.34
CA VAL A 162 6.27 17.66 -15.75
C VAL A 162 6.31 17.75 -14.22
N VAL A 163 7.33 17.17 -13.57
CA VAL A 163 7.46 17.22 -12.10
C VAL A 163 7.72 18.65 -11.63
N GLY A 164 8.48 19.44 -12.39
CA GLY A 164 8.70 20.86 -12.13
C GLY A 164 7.38 21.61 -12.05
N LEU A 165 6.47 21.41 -13.02
CA LEU A 165 5.14 22.03 -12.99
C LEU A 165 4.28 21.63 -11.80
N TYR A 166 4.50 20.44 -11.22
CA TYR A 166 3.74 20.01 -10.04
C TYR A 166 4.31 20.55 -8.72
N LEU A 167 5.63 20.67 -8.62
CA LEU A 167 6.30 21.07 -7.38
C LEU A 167 6.52 22.59 -7.29
N ASP A 168 6.80 23.22 -8.43
CA ASP A 168 7.13 24.65 -8.53
C ASP A 168 6.54 25.22 -9.84
N PRO A 169 5.20 25.34 -9.94
CA PRO A 169 4.55 25.90 -11.11
C PRO A 169 4.95 27.37 -11.32
N PRO A 170 5.10 27.84 -12.57
CA PRO A 170 5.41 29.24 -12.85
C PRO A 170 4.40 30.21 -12.23
N GLU A 171 4.85 31.42 -11.88
CA GLU A 171 3.95 32.47 -11.40
C GLU A 171 2.87 32.80 -12.45
N LYS A 172 1.64 33.07 -11.97
CA LYS A 172 0.48 33.39 -12.81
C LYS A 172 0.22 32.33 -13.90
N ALA A 173 0.50 31.07 -13.58
CA ALA A 173 0.19 29.94 -14.43
C ALA A 173 -0.96 29.09 -13.89
N LEU A 174 -1.71 28.50 -14.82
CA LEU A 174 -2.69 27.46 -14.60
C LEU A 174 -2.11 26.15 -15.15
N VAL A 175 -1.91 25.16 -14.28
CA VAL A 175 -1.43 23.82 -14.69
C VAL A 175 -2.59 22.85 -14.75
N LEU A 176 -2.82 22.29 -15.94
CA LEU A 176 -3.90 21.33 -16.22
C LEU A 176 -3.32 20.00 -16.69
N CYS A 177 -3.69 18.92 -16.01
CA CYS A 177 -3.47 17.56 -16.48
C CYS A 177 -4.59 17.16 -17.44
N VAL A 178 -4.27 16.95 -18.70
CA VAL A 178 -5.21 16.68 -19.79
C VAL A 178 -5.04 15.26 -20.30
N ASP A 179 -6.14 14.56 -20.46
CA ASP A 179 -6.17 13.24 -21.08
C ASP A 179 -7.59 12.85 -21.51
N GLU A 180 -7.70 11.74 -22.25
CA GLU A 180 -8.96 11.18 -22.69
C GLU A 180 -9.19 9.76 -22.23
N LYS A 181 -10.28 9.58 -21.49
CA LYS A 181 -10.83 8.25 -21.28
C LYS A 181 -11.69 7.84 -22.46
N SER A 182 -11.06 7.17 -23.42
CA SER A 182 -11.73 6.64 -24.61
C SER A 182 -12.54 5.38 -24.32
N GLN A 183 -13.47 5.07 -25.22
CA GLN A 183 -14.24 3.81 -25.24
C GLN A 183 -14.97 3.48 -23.93
N ILE A 184 -15.51 4.48 -23.23
CA ILE A 184 -16.34 4.26 -22.05
C ILE A 184 -17.64 3.58 -22.52
N GLN A 185 -17.78 2.30 -22.17
CA GLN A 185 -18.88 1.46 -22.61
C GLN A 185 -20.15 1.68 -21.77
N ALA A 186 -21.27 1.94 -22.44
CA ALA A 186 -22.59 1.83 -21.84
C ALA A 186 -22.96 0.35 -21.74
N LEU A 187 -23.12 -0.13 -20.51
CA LEU A 187 -23.43 -1.52 -20.17
C LEU A 187 -24.73 -1.59 -19.38
N ASP A 188 -25.69 -2.33 -19.89
CA ASP A 188 -26.85 -2.80 -19.12
C ASP A 188 -26.61 -4.24 -18.64
N ARG A 189 -27.37 -4.67 -17.63
CA ARG A 189 -27.38 -6.06 -17.16
C ARG A 189 -28.52 -6.80 -17.83
N SER A 190 -28.28 -8.06 -18.18
CA SER A 190 -29.31 -8.94 -18.73
C SER A 190 -30.47 -9.19 -17.75
N GLN A 191 -30.21 -9.07 -16.45
CA GLN A 191 -31.20 -9.17 -15.38
C GLN A 191 -31.06 -8.00 -14.40
N PRO A 192 -32.15 -7.64 -13.69
CA PRO A 192 -32.09 -6.63 -12.63
C PRO A 192 -30.99 -6.93 -11.60
N VAL A 193 -30.30 -5.89 -11.14
CA VAL A 193 -29.32 -6.01 -10.05
C VAL A 193 -30.05 -6.34 -8.76
N LEU A 194 -29.64 -7.41 -8.09
CA LEU A 194 -30.21 -7.77 -6.79
C LEU A 194 -29.51 -6.94 -5.70
N PRO A 195 -30.25 -6.13 -4.93
CA PRO A 195 -29.65 -5.22 -3.96
C PRO A 195 -28.98 -5.98 -2.80
N MET A 196 -28.08 -5.29 -2.11
CA MET A 196 -27.46 -5.78 -0.88
C MET A 196 -28.50 -5.86 0.26
N MET A 197 -28.36 -6.88 1.11
CA MET A 197 -29.11 -7.02 2.38
C MET A 197 -28.12 -7.44 3.50
N PRO A 198 -28.47 -7.31 4.79
CA PRO A 198 -27.63 -7.83 5.87
C PRO A 198 -27.26 -9.32 5.63
N GLY A 199 -25.97 -9.61 5.59
CA GLY A 199 -25.44 -10.95 5.30
C GLY A 199 -25.45 -11.38 3.82
N VAL A 200 -25.98 -10.57 2.91
CA VAL A 200 -26.07 -10.89 1.47
C VAL A 200 -25.46 -9.76 0.63
N PRO A 201 -24.33 -10.01 -0.07
CA PRO A 201 -23.78 -9.00 -0.97
C PRO A 201 -24.70 -8.78 -2.17
N GLU A 202 -24.63 -7.59 -2.75
CA GLU A 202 -25.26 -7.29 -4.05
C GLU A 202 -24.84 -8.32 -5.10
N ARG A 203 -25.78 -8.78 -5.93
CA ARG A 203 -25.53 -9.77 -6.99
C ARG A 203 -25.86 -9.20 -8.36
N ARG A 204 -25.05 -9.57 -9.34
CA ARG A 204 -25.13 -9.09 -10.72
C ARG A 204 -24.98 -10.27 -11.67
N SER A 205 -25.68 -10.22 -12.79
CA SER A 205 -25.43 -11.14 -13.89
C SER A 205 -24.05 -10.87 -14.51
N HIS A 206 -23.40 -11.95 -14.96
CA HIS A 206 -22.05 -11.91 -15.54
C HIS A 206 -22.09 -11.44 -17.00
N ASP A 207 -23.18 -11.74 -17.69
CA ASP A 207 -23.53 -11.29 -19.03
C ASP A 207 -24.11 -9.86 -19.00
N TYR A 208 -23.93 -9.15 -20.12
CA TYR A 208 -24.25 -7.73 -20.24
C TYR A 208 -24.70 -7.39 -21.66
N VAL A 209 -25.48 -6.31 -21.77
CA VAL A 209 -25.92 -5.75 -23.06
C VAL A 209 -25.13 -4.48 -23.34
N ARG A 210 -24.50 -4.40 -24.51
CA ARG A 210 -23.72 -3.24 -24.95
C ARG A 210 -24.63 -2.25 -25.68
N ALA A 211 -24.68 -1.01 -25.21
CA ALA A 211 -25.49 0.05 -25.80
C ALA A 211 -24.67 1.13 -26.54
N GLY A 212 -23.39 0.85 -26.81
CA GLY A 212 -22.44 1.78 -27.46
C GLY A 212 -21.42 2.40 -26.51
N THR A 213 -20.55 3.26 -27.04
CA THR A 213 -19.43 3.88 -26.31
C THR A 213 -19.45 5.40 -26.41
N THR A 214 -18.79 6.07 -25.46
CA THR A 214 -18.47 7.50 -25.52
C THR A 214 -17.02 7.73 -25.09
N THR A 215 -16.49 8.92 -25.31
CA THR A 215 -15.15 9.34 -24.88
C THR A 215 -15.27 10.59 -24.03
N LEU A 216 -14.56 10.61 -22.90
CA LEU A 216 -14.48 11.77 -22.02
C LEU A 216 -13.08 12.38 -22.11
N PHE A 217 -13.01 13.61 -22.63
CA PHE A 217 -11.84 14.48 -22.49
C PHE A 217 -11.95 15.18 -21.14
N ALA A 218 -10.86 15.20 -20.37
CA ALA A 218 -10.82 15.86 -19.08
C ALA A 218 -9.54 16.66 -18.90
N ALA A 219 -9.65 17.82 -18.24
CA ALA A 219 -8.55 18.66 -17.81
C ALA A 219 -8.68 18.88 -16.31
N LEU A 220 -7.81 18.26 -15.54
CA LEU A 220 -7.72 18.40 -14.09
C LEU A 220 -6.77 19.54 -13.74
N GLU A 221 -7.28 20.55 -13.05
CA GLU A 221 -6.47 21.61 -12.45
C GLU A 221 -5.68 21.07 -11.26
N VAL A 222 -4.36 21.17 -11.31
CA VAL A 222 -3.46 20.58 -10.30
C VAL A 222 -3.67 21.24 -8.93
N ALA A 223 -3.80 22.57 -8.89
CA ALA A 223 -3.86 23.33 -7.64
C ALA A 223 -5.17 23.11 -6.87
N THR A 224 -6.31 23.09 -7.56
CA THR A 224 -7.63 23.07 -6.93
C THR A 224 -8.29 21.68 -6.97
N GLY A 225 -7.88 20.81 -7.90
CA GLY A 225 -8.55 19.55 -8.19
C GLY A 225 -9.84 19.70 -9.00
N LYS A 226 -10.19 20.90 -9.47
CA LYS A 226 -11.33 21.10 -10.38
C LYS A 226 -11.08 20.41 -11.71
N VAL A 227 -12.13 19.92 -12.34
CA VAL A 227 -12.03 19.24 -13.63
C VAL A 227 -12.96 19.87 -14.65
N ILE A 228 -12.39 20.24 -15.79
CA ILE A 228 -13.16 20.63 -16.99
C ILE A 228 -13.28 19.39 -17.87
N GLY A 229 -14.50 18.96 -18.17
CA GLY A 229 -14.77 17.76 -18.95
C GLY A 229 -15.56 18.01 -20.22
N SER A 230 -15.32 17.24 -21.27
CA SER A 230 -16.12 17.25 -22.51
C SER A 230 -16.33 15.84 -23.07
N LEU A 231 -17.59 15.50 -23.35
CA LEU A 231 -17.98 14.19 -23.88
C LEU A 231 -18.10 14.26 -25.41
N HIS A 232 -17.49 13.29 -26.08
CA HIS A 232 -17.49 13.17 -27.53
C HIS A 232 -17.71 11.72 -27.95
N ARG A 233 -18.45 11.50 -29.04
CA ARG A 233 -18.70 10.16 -29.61
C ARG A 233 -17.52 9.60 -30.40
N ARG A 234 -16.56 10.46 -30.74
CA ARG A 234 -15.33 10.11 -31.45
C ARG A 234 -14.13 10.71 -30.72
N HIS A 235 -12.97 10.11 -30.91
CA HIS A 235 -11.69 10.55 -30.35
C HIS A 235 -10.74 10.82 -31.52
N ARG A 236 -10.70 12.08 -31.99
CA ARG A 236 -9.82 12.54 -33.08
C ARG A 236 -9.30 13.93 -32.76
N ALA A 237 -8.35 14.41 -33.54
CA ALA A 237 -7.80 15.76 -33.42
C ALA A 237 -8.88 16.87 -33.49
N ALA A 238 -9.95 16.67 -34.26
CA ALA A 238 -11.07 17.62 -34.34
C ALA A 238 -11.81 17.77 -33.00
N GLU A 239 -12.04 16.67 -32.29
CA GLU A 239 -12.65 16.68 -30.96
C GLU A 239 -11.70 17.26 -29.91
N PHE A 240 -10.40 16.95 -29.99
CA PHE A 240 -9.38 17.58 -29.13
C PHE A 240 -9.33 19.11 -29.33
N LYS A 241 -9.36 19.60 -30.58
CA LYS A 241 -9.41 21.05 -30.86
C LYS A 241 -10.65 21.73 -30.27
N LYS A 242 -11.80 21.06 -30.32
CA LYS A 242 -13.04 21.56 -29.67
C LYS A 242 -12.85 21.64 -28.15
N PHE A 243 -12.15 20.66 -27.56
CA PHE A 243 -11.83 20.68 -26.15
C PHE A 243 -10.87 21.82 -25.78
N LEU A 244 -9.81 22.06 -26.56
CA LEU A 244 -8.94 23.24 -26.39
C LEU A 244 -9.72 24.55 -26.45
N THR A 245 -10.64 24.68 -27.41
CA THR A 245 -11.51 25.85 -27.53
C THR A 245 -12.43 26.03 -26.32
N LYS A 246 -12.87 24.91 -25.71
CA LYS A 246 -13.63 24.95 -24.46
C LYS A 246 -12.77 25.41 -23.29
N LEU A 247 -11.56 24.85 -23.15
CA LEU A 247 -10.61 25.27 -22.12
C LEU A 247 -10.33 26.77 -22.20
N ASP A 248 -10.05 27.29 -23.39
CA ASP A 248 -9.76 28.72 -23.59
C ASP A 248 -10.90 29.64 -23.10
N LYS A 249 -12.15 29.20 -23.23
CA LYS A 249 -13.32 29.95 -22.73
C LYS A 249 -13.53 29.86 -21.23
N GLU A 250 -13.21 28.71 -20.62
CA GLU A 250 -13.50 28.43 -19.21
C GLU A 250 -12.36 28.84 -18.28
N VAL A 251 -11.12 28.89 -18.77
CA VAL A 251 -9.95 29.27 -17.96
C VAL A 251 -9.72 30.79 -17.97
N PRO A 252 -9.24 31.38 -16.86
CA PRO A 252 -9.05 32.83 -16.75
C PRO A 252 -8.14 33.41 -17.85
N ALA A 253 -8.55 34.53 -18.46
CA ALA A 253 -7.89 35.17 -19.61
C ALA A 253 -6.39 35.53 -19.40
N GLY A 254 -6.03 35.91 -18.17
CA GLY A 254 -4.71 36.47 -17.84
C GLY A 254 -3.63 35.48 -17.37
N LEU A 255 -3.89 34.18 -17.40
CA LEU A 255 -2.93 33.16 -16.96
C LEU A 255 -2.22 32.49 -18.14
N GLN A 256 -0.96 32.11 -17.95
CA GLN A 256 -0.31 31.13 -18.81
C GLN A 256 -0.91 29.75 -18.52
N VAL A 257 -1.27 28.99 -19.54
CA VAL A 257 -1.94 27.70 -19.38
C VAL A 257 -0.99 26.59 -19.80
N HIS A 258 -0.54 25.80 -18.83
CA HIS A 258 0.34 24.65 -19.04
C HIS A 258 -0.50 23.38 -19.06
N LEU A 259 -0.59 22.74 -20.22
CA LEU A 259 -1.27 21.47 -20.39
C LEU A 259 -0.25 20.34 -20.30
N ILE A 260 -0.44 19.42 -19.36
CA ILE A 260 0.33 18.18 -19.24
C ILE A 260 -0.50 17.06 -19.88
N LEU A 261 0.02 16.38 -20.90
CA LEU A 261 -0.72 15.39 -21.66
C LEU A 261 0.17 14.26 -22.17
N ASP A 262 -0.44 13.20 -22.68
CA ASP A 262 0.28 12.12 -23.33
C ASP A 262 0.82 12.51 -24.71
N ASN A 263 1.74 11.69 -25.22
CA ASN A 263 2.46 11.96 -26.46
C ASN A 263 1.65 11.62 -27.74
N TYR A 264 0.32 11.49 -27.65
CA TYR A 264 -0.54 10.96 -28.70
C TYR A 264 -0.54 11.83 -29.98
N ALA A 265 -0.67 11.18 -31.13
CA ALA A 265 -0.49 11.82 -32.44
C ALA A 265 -1.54 12.88 -32.75
N THR A 266 -2.76 12.76 -32.23
CA THR A 266 -3.85 13.74 -32.43
C THR A 266 -3.50 15.11 -31.87
N HIS A 267 -2.67 15.17 -30.82
CA HIS A 267 -2.22 16.40 -30.16
C HIS A 267 -1.21 17.19 -31.01
N LYS A 268 -0.70 16.60 -32.10
CA LYS A 268 0.40 17.16 -32.90
C LYS A 268 0.04 17.42 -34.35
N THR A 269 -1.25 17.30 -34.70
CA THR A 269 -1.71 17.56 -36.07
C THR A 269 -1.50 19.04 -36.46
N PRO A 270 -1.38 19.35 -37.76
CA PRO A 270 -1.21 20.72 -38.23
C PRO A 270 -2.27 21.70 -37.70
N ASP A 271 -3.53 21.23 -37.59
CA ASP A 271 -4.63 22.04 -37.06
C ASP A 271 -4.48 22.41 -35.59
N ILE A 272 -3.92 21.50 -34.77
CA ILE A 272 -3.63 21.77 -33.37
C ILE A 272 -2.44 22.72 -33.25
N LYS A 273 -1.38 22.50 -34.03
CA LYS A 273 -0.23 23.42 -34.09
C LYS A 273 -0.66 24.84 -34.48
N LYS A 274 -1.50 24.97 -35.51
CA LYS A 274 -2.08 26.26 -35.94
C LYS A 274 -2.91 26.91 -34.84
N TRP A 275 -3.70 26.13 -34.10
CA TRP A 275 -4.47 26.64 -32.96
C TRP A 275 -3.54 27.16 -31.85
N LEU A 276 -2.50 26.42 -31.48
CA LEU A 276 -1.54 26.83 -30.45
C LEU A 276 -0.77 28.10 -30.83
N LEU A 277 -0.38 28.25 -32.11
CA LEU A 277 0.23 29.48 -32.61
C LEU A 277 -0.69 30.70 -32.46
N ALA A 278 -2.00 30.52 -32.60
CA ALA A 278 -3.00 31.57 -32.39
C ALA A 278 -3.32 31.82 -30.91
N HIS A 279 -2.93 30.92 -29.99
CA HIS A 279 -3.21 31.01 -28.56
C HIS A 279 -1.91 30.83 -27.76
N PRO A 280 -0.97 31.81 -27.83
CA PRO A 280 0.39 31.67 -27.32
C PRO A 280 0.49 31.48 -25.79
N ARG A 281 -0.62 31.72 -25.06
CA ARG A 281 -0.71 31.42 -23.62
C ARG A 281 -0.77 29.93 -23.31
N PHE A 282 -1.11 29.07 -24.28
CA PHE A 282 -1.17 27.62 -24.09
C PHE A 282 0.17 26.97 -24.42
N ARG A 283 0.72 26.24 -23.45
CA ARG A 283 1.96 25.46 -23.58
C ARG A 283 1.67 23.99 -23.33
N LEU A 284 2.16 23.12 -24.21
CA LEU A 284 2.00 21.68 -24.08
C LEU A 284 3.25 21.07 -23.48
N HIS A 285 3.06 20.23 -22.46
CA HIS A 285 4.08 19.45 -21.76
C HIS A 285 3.72 17.98 -21.93
N PHE A 286 4.59 17.22 -22.59
CA PHE A 286 4.32 15.83 -22.92
C PHE A 286 4.94 14.90 -21.89
N THR A 287 4.11 14.03 -21.31
CA THR A 287 4.62 12.90 -20.52
C THR A 287 5.47 11.98 -21.41
N PRO A 288 6.51 11.32 -20.85
CA PRO A 288 7.27 10.34 -21.60
C PRO A 288 6.40 9.21 -22.13
N THR A 289 6.80 8.58 -23.23
CA THR A 289 6.09 7.39 -23.72
C THR A 289 6.01 6.33 -22.61
N SER A 290 4.85 5.66 -22.48
CA SER A 290 4.64 4.64 -21.45
C SER A 290 4.68 5.13 -20.00
N ALA A 291 4.58 6.45 -19.76
CA ALA A 291 4.60 7.05 -18.43
C ALA A 291 3.28 7.75 -18.05
N SER A 292 2.12 7.16 -18.40
CA SER A 292 0.80 7.74 -18.07
C SER A 292 0.58 7.93 -16.56
N TRP A 293 1.30 7.17 -15.73
CA TRP A 293 1.32 7.33 -14.26
C TRP A 293 1.76 8.72 -13.79
N LEU A 294 2.45 9.49 -14.65
CA LEU A 294 2.88 10.86 -14.38
C LEU A 294 1.75 11.88 -14.59
N ASN A 295 0.69 11.54 -15.33
CA ASN A 295 -0.44 12.42 -15.60
C ASN A 295 -1.50 12.28 -14.49
N LEU A 296 -1.68 13.31 -13.65
CA LEU A 296 -2.55 13.20 -12.47
C LEU A 296 -4.04 12.99 -12.80
N VAL A 297 -4.49 13.39 -13.99
CA VAL A 297 -5.87 13.16 -14.44
C VAL A 297 -6.22 11.67 -14.52
N GLU A 298 -5.24 10.79 -14.72
CA GLU A 298 -5.45 9.34 -14.71
C GLU A 298 -5.90 8.83 -13.34
N ARG A 299 -5.47 9.48 -12.24
CA ARG A 299 -6.01 9.20 -10.90
C ARG A 299 -7.47 9.61 -10.79
N TRP A 300 -7.84 10.74 -11.40
CA TRP A 300 -9.23 11.18 -11.45
C TRP A 300 -10.11 10.23 -12.28
N PHE A 301 -9.63 9.77 -13.43
CA PHE A 301 -10.32 8.73 -14.20
C PHE A 301 -10.46 7.42 -13.43
N ALA A 302 -9.48 7.05 -12.60
CA ALA A 302 -9.61 5.89 -11.72
C ALA A 302 -10.72 6.08 -10.66
N GLU A 303 -10.89 7.29 -10.11
CA GLU A 303 -12.00 7.63 -9.22
C GLU A 303 -13.35 7.53 -9.93
N LEU A 304 -13.50 8.16 -11.11
CA LEU A 304 -14.70 8.05 -11.95
C LEU A 304 -15.05 6.58 -12.22
N THR A 305 -14.04 5.81 -12.63
CA THR A 305 -14.20 4.39 -12.93
C THR A 305 -14.69 3.63 -11.71
N ARG A 306 -14.05 3.81 -10.55
CA ARG A 306 -14.36 3.04 -9.34
C ARG A 306 -15.71 3.40 -8.74
N LYS A 307 -16.02 4.70 -8.67
CA LYS A 307 -17.19 5.23 -7.96
C LYS A 307 -18.45 5.25 -8.81
N LYS A 308 -18.34 5.52 -10.11
CA LYS A 308 -19.50 5.71 -10.98
C LYS A 308 -19.65 4.60 -12.03
N LEU A 309 -18.57 4.23 -12.73
CA LEU A 309 -18.69 3.38 -13.93
C LEU A 309 -18.70 1.88 -13.63
N LYS A 310 -17.81 1.38 -12.78
CA LYS A 310 -17.58 -0.06 -12.55
C LYS A 310 -18.83 -0.81 -12.10
N ARG A 311 -19.67 -0.15 -11.31
CA ARG A 311 -20.93 -0.68 -10.78
C ARG A 311 -22.18 0.00 -11.37
N GLY A 312 -22.00 0.92 -12.33
CA GLY A 312 -23.09 1.58 -13.02
C GLY A 312 -23.84 0.65 -13.98
N VAL A 313 -25.08 1.03 -14.30
CA VAL A 313 -25.94 0.36 -15.28
C VAL A 313 -26.48 1.45 -16.21
N HIS A 314 -26.15 1.36 -17.49
CA HIS A 314 -26.46 2.39 -18.48
C HIS A 314 -27.07 1.75 -19.73
N ARG A 315 -28.38 1.93 -19.91
CA ARG A 315 -29.16 1.36 -21.03
C ARG A 315 -28.93 2.05 -22.38
N SER A 316 -28.29 3.21 -22.35
CA SER A 316 -27.95 3.99 -23.55
C SER A 316 -26.71 4.84 -23.29
N VAL A 317 -26.05 5.27 -24.35
CA VAL A 317 -24.93 6.19 -24.23
C VAL A 317 -25.38 7.55 -23.67
N GLN A 318 -26.60 8.01 -23.98
CA GLN A 318 -27.15 9.25 -23.44
C GLN A 318 -27.29 9.20 -21.91
N ALA A 319 -27.76 8.05 -21.37
CA ALA A 319 -27.83 7.84 -19.94
C ALA A 319 -26.44 7.86 -19.30
N LEU A 320 -25.46 7.17 -19.90
CA LEU A 320 -24.07 7.20 -19.48
C LEU A 320 -23.49 8.62 -19.48
N GLU A 321 -23.71 9.39 -20.54
CA GLU A 321 -23.21 10.76 -20.67
C GLU A 321 -23.81 11.69 -19.63
N ARG A 322 -25.11 11.58 -19.36
CA ARG A 322 -25.78 12.35 -18.29
C ARG A 322 -25.19 12.02 -16.93
N ASP A 323 -24.95 10.76 -16.66
CA ASP A 323 -24.40 10.27 -15.40
C ASP A 323 -22.96 10.74 -15.17
N ILE A 324 -22.13 10.77 -16.23
CA ILE A 324 -20.78 11.32 -16.19
C ILE A 324 -20.82 12.84 -15.96
N ARG A 325 -21.71 13.58 -16.65
CA ARG A 325 -21.86 15.04 -16.44
C ARG A 325 -22.28 15.37 -15.01
N THR A 326 -23.22 14.62 -14.46
CA THR A 326 -23.68 14.78 -13.07
C THR A 326 -22.52 14.53 -12.11
N TRP A 327 -21.81 13.40 -12.28
CA TRP A 327 -20.67 13.08 -11.41
C TRP A 327 -19.53 14.12 -11.50
N LEU A 328 -19.28 14.69 -12.69
CA LEU A 328 -18.33 15.77 -12.88
C LEU A 328 -18.76 17.06 -12.14
N ALA A 329 -20.05 17.41 -12.20
CA ALA A 329 -20.59 18.55 -11.46
C ALA A 329 -20.44 18.33 -9.95
N ASP A 330 -20.86 17.17 -9.44
CA ASP A 330 -20.75 16.80 -8.02
C ASP A 330 -19.28 16.82 -7.55
N TRP A 331 -18.35 16.35 -8.39
CA TRP A 331 -16.91 16.43 -8.08
C TRP A 331 -16.44 17.88 -7.91
N ASN A 332 -16.92 18.79 -8.76
CA ASN A 332 -16.50 20.19 -8.77
C ASN A 332 -17.16 21.05 -7.67
N GLU A 333 -18.20 20.55 -6.99
CA GLU A 333 -18.74 21.20 -5.77
C GLU A 333 -17.71 21.16 -4.63
N HIS A 334 -17.02 20.03 -4.49
CA HIS A 334 -15.97 19.82 -3.50
C HIS A 334 -14.73 19.17 -4.14
N PRO A 335 -14.00 19.93 -4.97
CA PRO A 335 -12.88 19.40 -5.72
C PRO A 335 -11.76 18.97 -4.77
N ARG A 336 -11.12 17.85 -5.11
CA ARG A 336 -10.01 17.29 -4.32
C ARG A 336 -8.74 17.29 -5.16
N PRO A 337 -7.74 18.15 -4.85
CA PRO A 337 -6.47 18.12 -5.55
C PRO A 337 -5.70 16.83 -5.23
N PHE A 338 -4.90 16.38 -6.20
CA PHE A 338 -3.92 15.32 -5.97
C PHE A 338 -2.55 15.97 -5.77
N HIS A 339 -2.03 15.91 -4.54
CA HIS A 339 -0.73 16.50 -4.23
C HIS A 339 0.40 15.58 -4.70
N TRP A 340 1.22 16.09 -5.61
CA TRP A 340 2.49 15.48 -5.99
C TRP A 340 3.55 15.77 -4.92
N THR A 341 4.39 14.79 -4.59
CA THR A 341 5.37 14.92 -3.49
C THR A 341 6.76 14.43 -3.83
N LYS A 342 6.96 13.83 -5.00
CA LYS A 342 8.23 13.21 -5.38
C LYS A 342 9.01 14.08 -6.34
N THR A 343 10.28 14.32 -6.03
CA THR A 343 11.16 15.06 -6.95
C THR A 343 11.47 14.21 -8.18
N ALA A 344 11.91 14.86 -9.25
CA ALA A 344 12.32 14.15 -10.46
C ALA A 344 13.49 13.21 -10.15
N ASP A 345 14.48 13.65 -9.37
CA ASP A 345 15.65 12.83 -9.05
C ASP A 345 15.28 11.62 -8.18
N GLU A 346 14.38 11.76 -7.19
CA GLU A 346 13.87 10.61 -6.42
C GLU A 346 13.19 9.55 -7.31
N ILE A 347 12.53 9.98 -8.39
CA ILE A 347 11.88 9.08 -9.36
C ILE A 347 12.94 8.40 -10.21
N LEU A 348 13.88 9.17 -10.74
CA LEU A 348 14.95 8.67 -11.61
C LEU A 348 15.86 7.69 -10.87
N ASP A 349 16.20 7.98 -9.61
CA ASP A 349 16.97 7.08 -8.73
C ASP A 349 16.25 5.74 -8.52
N LYS A 350 14.92 5.78 -8.31
CA LYS A 350 14.12 4.55 -8.18
C LYS A 350 14.08 3.74 -9.47
N VAL A 351 13.97 4.40 -10.63
CA VAL A 351 14.01 3.73 -11.92
C VAL A 351 15.39 3.11 -12.15
N ALA A 352 16.46 3.85 -11.87
CA ALA A 352 17.83 3.34 -11.97
C ALA A 352 18.07 2.14 -11.06
N ALA A 353 17.64 2.21 -9.78
CA ALA A 353 17.75 1.09 -8.84
C ALA A 353 16.92 -0.12 -9.28
N TYR A 354 15.75 0.08 -9.91
CA TYR A 354 14.97 -1.00 -10.49
C TYR A 354 15.70 -1.65 -11.67
N CYS A 355 16.25 -0.85 -12.59
CA CYS A 355 17.01 -1.33 -13.74
C CYS A 355 18.28 -2.09 -13.34
N GLN A 356 19.02 -1.62 -12.33
CA GLN A 356 20.22 -2.31 -11.82
C GLN A 356 19.91 -3.70 -11.28
N ARG A 357 18.77 -3.88 -10.59
CA ARG A 357 18.37 -5.19 -10.05
C ARG A 357 18.02 -6.22 -11.13
N ILE A 358 17.64 -5.78 -12.32
CA ILE A 358 17.23 -6.65 -13.42
C ILE A 358 18.31 -6.80 -14.50
N SER A 359 19.26 -5.87 -14.59
CA SER A 359 20.29 -5.88 -15.65
C SER A 359 21.22 -7.09 -15.59
N ASP A 360 21.36 -7.73 -14.43
CA ASP A 360 22.20 -8.93 -14.24
C ASP A 360 21.34 -10.22 -14.10
N SER A 361 20.10 -10.21 -14.60
CA SER A 361 19.15 -11.34 -14.44
C SER A 361 19.05 -12.28 -15.64
N ASP A 362 19.95 -12.19 -16.63
CA ASP A 362 19.96 -12.98 -17.87
C ASP A 362 18.61 -12.95 -18.64
N HIS A 363 17.83 -11.86 -18.47
CA HIS A 363 16.51 -11.64 -19.08
C HIS A 363 16.44 -10.37 -19.92
#